data_AF-R4ITU8-F1
#
_entry.id   AF-R4ITU8-F1
#
_cell.length_a   1.000
_cell.length_b   1.000
_cell.length_c   1.000
_cell.angle_alpha   90.00
_cell.angle_beta   90.00
_cell.angle_gamma   90.00
#
_symmetry.space_group_name_H-M   'P 1'
#
loop_
_entity.id
_entity.type
_entity.pdbx_description
1 polymer ?
#
loop_
_entity_poly.entity_id
_entity_poly.type
_entity_poly.pdbx_seq_one_letter_code
_entity_poly.pdbx_strand_id
1 'polypeptide(L)'
;MRLMTPDAEDKREMAGRMYEICDLKIAIESGHFSSLEDVLSYATEQTKELQAVLEVPQWIVNDRCCVDIKATIEQVKPGPDSHQPGPTRRWY
;
A
#
# COMPACT_ATOMS: atom_id res chain seq x y z
N MET A 1 4.89 -1.96 -32.47
CA MET A 1 4.35 -2.90 -31.46
C MET A 1 5.16 -4.18 -31.54
N ARG A 2 5.49 -4.81 -30.40
CA ARG A 2 6.29 -6.04 -30.34
C ARG A 2 5.49 -7.12 -29.62
N LEU A 3 5.51 -8.34 -30.15
CA LEU A 3 4.96 -9.51 -29.47
C LEU A 3 5.91 -9.95 -28.35
N MET A 4 5.34 -10.15 -27.17
CA MET A 4 6.03 -10.63 -25.98
C MET A 4 5.16 -11.70 -25.32
N THR A 5 5.80 -12.78 -24.88
CA THR A 5 5.16 -13.78 -24.01
C THR A 5 5.35 -13.33 -22.57
N PRO A 6 4.27 -13.17 -21.79
CA PRO A 6 4.38 -12.74 -20.40
C PRO A 6 5.00 -13.84 -19.53
N ASP A 7 5.91 -13.44 -18.65
CA ASP A 7 6.48 -14.32 -17.64
C ASP A 7 5.56 -14.47 -16.41
N ALA A 8 6.07 -15.05 -15.33
CA ALA A 8 5.29 -15.26 -14.12
C ALA A 8 5.06 -13.96 -13.34
N GLU A 9 5.97 -13.01 -13.39
CA GLU A 9 5.85 -11.70 -12.74
C GLU A 9 4.83 -10.83 -13.47
N ASP A 10 4.91 -10.76 -14.80
CA ASP A 10 3.93 -10.08 -15.64
C ASP A 10 2.50 -10.56 -15.34
N LYS A 11 2.32 -11.88 -15.21
CA LYS A 11 1.02 -12.49 -14.90
C LYS A 11 0.56 -12.17 -13.48
N ARG A 12 1.47 -12.12 -12.50
CA ARG A 12 1.11 -11.73 -11.12
C ARG A 12 0.68 -10.27 -11.06
N GLU A 13 1.38 -9.37 -11.74
CA GLU A 13 1.00 -7.96 -11.84
C GLU A 13 -0.39 -7.81 -12.47
N MET A 14 -0.62 -8.46 -13.61
CA MET A 14 -1.93 -8.41 -14.28
C MET A 14 -3.05 -9.04 -13.45
N ALA A 15 -2.77 -10.11 -12.71
CA ALA A 15 -3.74 -10.70 -11.77
C ALA A 15 -4.08 -9.73 -10.64
N GLY A 16 -3.09 -9.04 -10.06
CA GLY A 16 -3.31 -8.00 -9.05
C GLY A 16 -4.25 -6.90 -9.56
N ARG A 17 -3.94 -6.32 -10.73
CA ARG A 17 -4.77 -5.31 -11.38
C ARG A 17 -6.20 -5.79 -11.66
N MET A 18 -6.35 -7.05 -12.09
CA MET A 18 -7.67 -7.65 -12.31
C MET A 18 -8.47 -7.74 -11.01
N TYR A 19 -7.86 -8.22 -9.91
CA TYR A 19 -8.54 -8.32 -8.62
C TYR A 19 -8.94 -6.95 -8.08
N GLU A 20 -8.08 -5.93 -8.19
CA GLU A 20 -8.42 -4.54 -7.82
C GLU A 20 -9.67 -4.03 -8.56
N ILE A 21 -9.75 -4.29 -9.88
CA ILE A 21 -10.91 -3.91 -10.70
C ILE A 21 -12.16 -4.69 -10.27
N CYS A 22 -12.03 -6.00 -9.99
CA CYS A 22 -13.12 -6.83 -9.50
C CYS A 22 -13.67 -6.31 -8.16
N ASP A 23 -12.79 -5.97 -7.22
CA ASP A 23 -13.17 -5.47 -5.90
C ASP A 23 -13.88 -4.12 -6.00
N LEU A 24 -13.35 -3.20 -6.81
CA LEU A 24 -14.00 -1.92 -7.07
C LEU A 24 -15.38 -2.10 -7.70
N LYS A 25 -15.50 -3.00 -8.69
CA LYS A 25 -16.77 -3.34 -9.32
C LYS A 25 -17.77 -3.87 -8.29
N ILE A 26 -17.37 -4.85 -7.46
CA ILE A 26 -18.22 -5.44 -6.41
C ILE A 26 -18.66 -4.36 -5.42
N ALA A 27 -17.76 -3.48 -4.99
CA ALA A 27 -18.08 -2.39 -4.08
C ALA A 27 -19.15 -1.46 -4.68
N ILE A 28 -18.99 -1.05 -5.95
CA ILE A 28 -19.98 -0.23 -6.66
C ILE A 28 -21.32 -0.97 -6.77
N GLU A 29 -21.31 -2.22 -7.25
CA GLU A 29 -22.53 -3.02 -7.44
C GLU A 29 -23.26 -3.33 -6.13
N SER A 30 -22.52 -3.45 -5.02
CA SER A 30 -23.08 -3.67 -3.68
C SER A 30 -23.62 -2.40 -3.01
N GLY A 31 -23.46 -1.22 -3.64
CA GLY A 31 -23.88 0.06 -3.08
C GLY A 31 -22.99 0.58 -1.95
N HIS A 32 -21.73 0.13 -1.85
CA HIS A 32 -20.77 0.66 -0.87
C HIS A 32 -20.47 2.15 -1.09
N PHE A 33 -20.65 2.63 -2.32
CA PHE A 33 -20.45 4.03 -2.69
C PHE A 33 -21.78 4.62 -3.15
N SER A 34 -22.14 5.79 -2.64
CA SER A 34 -23.39 6.49 -2.99
C SER A 34 -23.18 7.52 -4.09
N SER A 35 -21.93 7.91 -4.34
CA SER A 35 -21.55 8.96 -5.29
C SER A 35 -20.15 8.71 -5.88
N LEU A 36 -19.81 9.44 -6.95
CA LEU A 36 -18.45 9.41 -7.50
C LEU A 36 -17.45 10.08 -6.55
N GLU A 37 -17.91 11.05 -5.77
CA GLU A 37 -17.13 11.70 -4.73
C GLU A 37 -16.70 10.69 -3.65
N ASP A 38 -17.58 9.77 -3.24
CA ASP A 38 -17.23 8.70 -2.28
C ASP A 38 -16.13 7.79 -2.83
N VAL A 39 -16.23 7.41 -4.12
CA VAL A 39 -15.22 6.60 -4.81
C VAL A 39 -13.88 7.33 -4.83
N LEU A 40 -13.89 8.63 -5.17
CA LEU A 40 -12.68 9.44 -5.21
C LEU A 40 -12.05 9.60 -3.82
N SER A 41 -12.85 9.84 -2.78
CA SER A 41 -12.37 9.92 -1.40
C SER A 41 -11.75 8.60 -0.95
N TYR A 42 -12.41 7.47 -1.23
CA TYR A 42 -11.88 6.14 -0.94
C TYR A 42 -10.55 5.88 -1.67
N ALA A 43 -10.50 6.11 -2.98
CA ALA A 43 -9.29 5.89 -3.79
C ALA A 43 -8.14 6.79 -3.33
N THR A 44 -8.44 8.03 -2.94
CA THR A 44 -7.44 8.96 -2.38
C THR A 44 -6.85 8.44 -1.08
N GLU A 45 -7.68 7.93 -0.17
CA GLU A 45 -7.20 7.40 1.11
C GLU A 45 -6.39 6.12 0.92
N GLN A 46 -6.88 5.18 0.10
CA GLN A 46 -6.15 3.96 -0.22
C GLN A 46 -4.80 4.25 -0.89
N THR A 47 -4.74 5.23 -1.80
CA THR A 47 -3.49 5.64 -2.45
C THR A 47 -2.47 6.16 -1.42
N LYS A 48 -2.90 6.96 -0.43
CA LYS A 48 -2.00 7.46 0.62
C LYS A 48 -1.46 6.32 1.49
N GLU A 49 -2.32 5.40 1.91
CA GLU A 49 -1.91 4.25 2.72
C GLU A 49 -0.92 3.35 1.97
N LEU A 50 -1.20 3.03 0.72
CA LEU A 50 -0.30 2.22 -0.11
C LEU A 50 1.02 2.94 -0.40
N GLN A 51 0.99 4.25 -0.66
CA GLN A 51 2.22 5.04 -0.81
C GLN A 51 3.06 4.96 0.47
N ALA A 52 2.46 5.13 1.64
CA ALA A 52 3.16 5.01 2.91
C ALA A 52 3.78 3.62 3.11
N VAL A 53 3.10 2.54 2.70
CA VAL A 53 3.66 1.18 2.72
C VAL A 53 4.87 1.04 1.78
N LEU A 54 4.83 1.65 0.59
CA LEU A 54 5.96 1.60 -0.35
C LEU A 54 7.20 2.35 0.15
N GLU A 55 7.02 3.32 1.04
CA GLU A 55 8.11 4.12 1.63
C GLU A 55 8.80 3.41 2.81
N VAL A 56 8.23 2.34 3.36
CA VAL A 56 8.85 1.59 4.47
C VAL A 56 9.73 0.43 3.98
N PRO A 57 10.89 0.17 4.63
CA PRO A 57 11.88 -0.80 4.14
C PRO A 57 11.50 -2.26 4.38
N GLN A 58 10.55 -2.53 5.28
CA GLN A 58 10.12 -3.87 5.65
C GLN A 58 8.60 -3.89 5.77
N TRP A 59 7.96 -4.99 5.40
CA TRP A 59 6.51 -5.13 5.51
C TRP A 59 6.15 -6.21 6.53
N ILE A 60 5.12 -5.94 7.32
CA ILE A 60 4.53 -6.93 8.22
C ILE A 60 3.52 -7.71 7.40
N VAL A 61 3.72 -9.02 7.30
CA VAL A 61 2.87 -9.93 6.53
C VAL A 61 2.17 -10.87 7.50
N ASN A 62 0.85 -11.02 7.35
CA ASN A 62 0.05 -11.91 8.18
C ASN A 62 0.11 -13.37 7.69
N ASP A 63 -0.52 -14.29 8.43
CA ASP A 63 -0.53 -15.73 8.15
C ASP A 63 -1.17 -16.10 6.79
N ARG A 64 -1.86 -15.17 6.13
CA ARG A 64 -2.44 -15.34 4.78
C ARG A 64 -1.52 -14.84 3.67
N CYS A 65 -0.27 -14.51 4.01
CA CYS A 65 0.68 -13.89 3.10
C CYS A 65 0.22 -12.52 2.56
N CYS A 66 -0.63 -11.81 3.31
CA CYS A 66 -1.06 -10.45 2.98
C CYS A 66 -0.33 -9.43 3.85
N VAL A 67 0.03 -8.28 3.26
CA VAL A 67 0.60 -7.16 4.02
C VAL A 67 -0.45 -6.60 4.98
N ASP A 68 -0.09 -6.47 6.26
CA ASP A 68 -0.85 -5.68 7.22
C ASP A 68 -0.46 -4.22 7.05
N ILE A 69 -1.26 -3.47 6.30
CA ILE A 69 -1.00 -2.06 5.95
C ILE A 69 -0.80 -1.21 7.22
N LYS A 70 -1.66 -1.38 8.23
CA LYS A 70 -1.62 -0.56 9.45
C LYS A 70 -0.37 -0.86 10.27
N ALA A 71 -0.12 -2.13 10.56
CA ALA A 71 1.07 -2.52 11.31
C ALA A 71 2.36 -2.12 10.57
N THR A 72 2.36 -2.26 9.24
CA THR A 72 3.48 -1.89 8.38
C THR A 72 3.77 -0.38 8.38
N ILE A 73 2.76 0.48 8.44
CA ILE A 73 2.95 1.93 8.55
C ILE A 73 3.34 2.33 9.99
N GLU A 74 2.78 1.67 11.00
CA GLU A 74 2.99 2.02 12.40
C GLU A 74 4.39 1.68 12.92
N GLN A 75 5.07 0.66 12.38
CA GLN A 75 6.44 0.31 12.78
C GLN A 75 7.47 1.43 12.54
N VAL A 76 7.16 2.40 11.67
CA VAL A 76 8.04 3.54 11.34
C VAL A 76 7.68 4.80 12.12
N LYS A 77 6.55 4.83 12.84
CA LYS A 77 6.23 5.95 13.73
C LYS A 77 7.22 5.94 14.90
N PRO A 78 8.07 6.97 15.06
CA PRO A 78 8.86 7.08 16.27
C PRO A 78 7.89 7.14 17.45
N GLY A 79 8.06 6.24 18.42
CA GLY A 79 7.38 6.37 19.70
C GLY A 79 7.72 7.72 20.35
N PRO A 80 6.89 8.21 21.30
CA PRO A 80 7.12 9.48 21.98
C PRO A 80 8.49 9.61 22.68
N ASP A 81 9.24 8.51 22.81
CA ASP A 81 10.54 8.43 23.46
C ASP A 81 11.76 8.40 22.52
N SER A 82 11.61 8.60 21.20
CA SER A 82 12.78 8.59 20.29
C SER A 82 13.58 9.90 20.27
N HIS A 83 13.66 10.62 21.39
CA HIS A 83 14.70 11.62 21.63
C HIS A 83 15.97 10.92 22.11
N GLN A 84 16.67 10.25 21.20
CA GLN A 84 18.11 10.05 21.40
C GLN A 84 18.83 11.21 20.70
N PRO A 85 19.50 12.11 21.43
CA PRO A 85 20.41 13.04 20.79
C PRO A 85 21.55 12.20 20.20
N GLY A 86 21.58 12.12 18.86
CA GLY A 86 22.68 11.48 18.15
C GLY A 86 24.01 12.13 18.55
N PRO A 87 25.14 11.39 18.51
CA PRO A 87 26.41 11.90 18.98
C PRO A 87 26.79 13.14 18.15
N THR A 88 27.01 14.27 18.82
CA THR A 88 27.61 15.47 18.25
C THR A 88 28.86 15.08 17.48
N ARG A 89 28.80 15.13 16.14
CA ARG A 89 30.00 15.07 15.30
C ARG A 89 30.84 16.30 15.62
N ARG A 90 31.91 16.13 16.38
CA ARG A 90 33.01 17.10 16.39
C ARG A 90 33.66 17.05 15.01
N TRP A 91 33.58 18.16 14.31
CA TRP A 91 34.46 18.45 13.19
C TRP A 91 35.89 18.52 13.73
N TYR A 92 36.75 17.62 13.27
CA TYR A 92 38.20 17.80 13.23
C TYR A 92 38.62 17.68 11.78
#